data_AF-A0A1G2ZIK4-F1
#
_entry.id   AF-A0A1G2ZIK4-F1
#
_cell.length_a   1.000
_cell.length_b   1.000
_cell.length_c   1.000
_cell.angle_alpha   90.00
_cell.angle_beta   90.00
_cell.angle_gamma   90.00
#
_symmetry.space_group_name_H-M   'P 1'
#
loop_
_entity.id
_entity.type
_entity.pdbx_description
1 polymer ?
#
loop_
_entity_poly.entity_id
_entity_poly.type
_entity_poly.pdbx_seq_one_letter_code
_entity_poly.pdbx_strand_id
1 'polypeptide(L)' 'MVAVFDDRMEIQNPGMLPFGMTLDDMKAGVSKVRNRVIVRVLGALGLVEEWGSGYKRVIEACRAGGYQEPEW' A
#
# COMPACT_ATOMS: atom_id res chain seq x y z
N MET A 1 2.97 -6.27 11.71
CA MET A 1 3.86 -5.55 12.67
C MET A 1 4.16 -4.18 12.09
N VAL A 2 4.21 -3.16 12.94
CA VAL A 2 4.73 -1.84 12.57
C VAL A 2 5.92 -1.59 13.48
N ALA A 3 7.09 -1.33 12.89
CA ALA A 3 8.31 -0.98 13.62
C ALA A 3 8.79 0.40 13.15
N VAL A 4 9.20 1.24 14.09
CA VAL A 4 9.66 2.60 13.83
C VAL A 4 11.06 2.74 14.40
N PHE A 5 11.98 3.24 13.57
CA PHE A 5 13.38 3.51 13.87
C PHE A 5 13.67 5.00 13.66
N ASP A 6 14.87 5.43 14.01
CA ASP A 6 15.29 6.82 13.85
C ASP A 6 15.30 7.27 12.37
N ASP A 7 15.47 6.32 11.43
CA ASP A 7 15.67 6.58 10.01
C ASP A 7 14.63 5.91 9.08
N ARG A 8 13.80 5.00 9.59
CA ARG A 8 12.83 4.25 8.77
C ARG A 8 11.62 3.74 9.53
N MET A 9 10.59 3.36 8.78
CA MET A 9 9.43 2.64 9.27
C MET A 9 9.27 1.35 8.47
N GLU A 10 9.06 0.24 9.17
CA GLU A 10 8.80 -1.06 8.55
C GLU A 10 7.35 -1.50 8.84
N ILE A 11 6.63 -1.87 7.78
CA ILE A 11 5.25 -2.36 7.87
C ILE A 11 5.22 -3.78 7.32
N GLN A 12 4.88 -4.75 8.16
CA GLN A 12 4.74 -6.15 7.79
C GLN A 12 3.28 -6.59 7.93
N ASN A 13 2.66 -7.02 6.84
CA ASN A 13 1.36 -7.68 6.87
C ASN A 13 1.53 -9.21 6.87
N PRO A 14 0.67 -9.95 7.59
CA PRO A 14 0.64 -11.41 7.44
C PRO A 14 0.14 -11.80 6.04
N GLY A 15 0.76 -12.82 5.46
CA GLY A 15 0.41 -13.36 4.14
C GLY A 15 1.14 -12.71 2.97
N MET A 16 0.99 -13.30 1.79
CA MET A 16 1.69 -12.91 0.56
C MET A 16 0.82 -11.99 -0.31
N LEU A 17 1.30 -11.58 -1.48
CA LEU A 17 0.45 -10.97 -2.51
C LEU A 17 -0.71 -11.90 -2.90
N PRO A 18 -1.88 -11.35 -3.32
CA PRO A 18 -2.98 -12.16 -3.84
C PRO A 18 -2.53 -13.13 -4.95
N PHE A 19 -3.17 -14.29 -5.05
CA PHE A 19 -2.81 -15.28 -6.06
C PHE A 19 -2.84 -14.67 -7.48
N GLY A 20 -1.77 -14.90 -8.25
CA GLY A 20 -1.60 -14.34 -9.59
C GLY A 20 -1.40 -12.82 -9.61
N MET A 21 -0.86 -12.23 -8.54
CA MET A 21 -0.43 -10.83 -8.51
C MET A 21 1.08 -10.77 -8.29
N THR A 22 1.77 -10.04 -9.15
CA THR A 22 3.20 -9.79 -9.05
C THR A 22 3.49 -8.46 -8.34
N LEU A 23 4.75 -8.25 -7.98
CA LEU A 23 5.19 -6.96 -7.45
C LEU A 23 5.04 -5.86 -8.52
N ASP A 24 5.34 -6.15 -9.78
CA ASP A 24 5.20 -5.18 -10.88
C ASP A 24 3.73 -4.77 -11.10
N ASP A 25 2.79 -5.71 -10.97
CA ASP A 25 1.35 -5.40 -10.98
C ASP A 25 0.98 -4.42 -9.87
N MET A 26 1.47 -4.64 -8.65
CA MET A 26 1.26 -3.73 -7.52
C MET A 26 1.81 -2.35 -7.82
N LYS A 27 3.05 -2.28 -8.35
CA LYS A 27 3.72 -1.02 -8.70
C LYS A 27 3.01 -0.27 -9.84
N ALA A 28 2.39 -1.00 -10.77
CA ALA A 28 1.57 -0.44 -11.84
C ALA A 28 0.21 0.10 -11.34
N GLY A 29 -0.17 -0.22 -10.10
CA GLY A 29 -1.44 0.18 -9.49
C GLY A 29 -2.57 -0.83 -9.70
N VAL A 30 -2.27 -2.07 -10.08
CA VAL A 30 -3.29 -3.13 -10.12
C VAL A 30 -3.75 -3.41 -8.70
N SER A 31 -5.05 -3.38 -8.46
CA SER A 31 -5.64 -3.66 -7.14
C SER A 31 -6.46 -4.94 -7.16
N LYS A 32 -6.08 -5.93 -6.35
CA LYS A 32 -6.84 -7.16 -6.11
C LYS A 32 -7.31 -7.23 -4.67
N VAL A 33 -8.60 -7.03 -4.45
CA VAL A 33 -9.22 -7.03 -3.11
C VAL A 33 -9.33 -8.45 -2.55
N ARG A 34 -8.70 -8.71 -1.40
CA ARG A 34 -8.85 -9.97 -0.65
C ARG A 34 -10.19 -10.06 0.10
N ASN A 35 -10.57 -8.98 0.80
CA ASN A 35 -11.81 -8.93 1.59
C ASN A 35 -12.67 -7.75 1.14
N ARG A 36 -13.75 -8.05 0.41
CA ARG A 36 -14.67 -7.03 -0.15
C ARG A 36 -15.47 -6.30 0.92
N VAL A 37 -15.74 -6.93 2.06
CA VAL A 37 -16.52 -6.31 3.15
C VAL A 37 -15.70 -5.23 3.83
N ILE A 38 -14.45 -5.53 4.21
CA ILE A 38 -13.54 -4.54 4.82
C ILE A 38 -13.36 -3.34 3.90
N VAL A 39 -13.06 -3.59 2.62
CA VAL A 39 -12.89 -2.57 1.60
C VAL A 39 -14.12 -1.67 1.48
N ARG A 40 -15.32 -2.25 1.45
CA ARG A 40 -16.57 -1.48 1.36
C ARG A 40 -16.80 -0.61 2.60
N VAL A 41 -16.53 -1.14 3.80
CA VAL A 41 -16.70 -0.40 5.05
C VAL A 41 -15.72 0.77 5.12
N LEU A 42 -14.44 0.54 4.82
CA LEU A 42 -13.43 1.60 4.82
C LEU A 42 -13.72 2.68 3.78
N GLY A 43 -14.21 2.27 2.58
CA GLY A 43 -14.62 3.21 1.55
C GLY A 43 -15.84 4.04 1.96
N ALA A 44 -16.85 3.43 2.59
CA ALA A 44 -18.01 4.14 3.12
C ALA A 44 -17.65 5.14 4.24
N LEU A 45 -16.59 4.87 4.99
CA LEU A 45 -16.04 5.78 6.01
C LEU A 45 -15.08 6.84 5.43
N GLY A 46 -14.79 6.80 4.12
CA GLY A 46 -13.84 7.72 3.48
C GLY A 46 -12.38 7.51 3.91
N LEU A 47 -12.04 6.35 4.46
CA LEU A 47 -10.69 6.03 4.95
C LEU A 47 -9.77 5.48 3.85
N VAL A 48 -10.34 5.01 2.74
CA VAL A 48 -9.61 4.55 1.56
C VAL A 48 -10.22 5.15 0.30
N GLU A 49 -9.36 5.54 -0.65
CA GLU A 49 -9.75 6.17 -1.92
C GLU A 49 -9.80 5.17 -3.09
N GLU A 50 -9.83 5.68 -4.33
CA GLU A 50 -9.79 4.89 -5.57
C GLU A 50 -8.69 3.83 -5.58
N TRP A 51 -9.09 2.62 -5.94
CA TRP A 51 -8.29 1.41 -5.95
C TRP A 51 -7.06 1.57 -6.86
N GLY A 52 -5.87 1.23 -6.34
CA GLY A 52 -4.64 1.20 -7.12
C GLY A 52 -3.80 2.48 -7.09
N SER A 53 -4.28 3.55 -6.46
CA SER A 53 -3.52 4.81 -6.31
C SER A 53 -2.52 4.79 -5.16
N GLY A 54 -2.71 3.91 -4.16
CA GLY A 54 -1.96 3.93 -2.91
C GLY A 54 -0.44 3.87 -3.08
N TYR A 55 0.07 2.96 -3.90
CA TYR A 55 1.52 2.83 -4.15
C TYR A 55 2.11 4.11 -4.74
N LYS A 56 1.47 4.67 -5.78
CA LYS A 56 1.94 5.90 -6.44
C LYS A 56 1.99 7.07 -5.46
N ARG A 57 0.95 7.23 -4.64
CA ARG A 57 0.87 8.30 -3.63
C ARG A 57 1.95 8.21 -2.57
N VAL A 58 2.27 6.99 -2.12
CA VAL A 58 3.36 6.78 -1.16
C VAL A 58 4.69 7.21 -1.79
N ILE A 59 4.97 6.81 -3.03
CA ILE A 59 6.18 7.23 -3.74
C ILE A 59 6.24 8.75 -3.93
N GLU A 60 5.15 9.35 -4.39
CA GLU A 60 5.06 10.80 -4.58
C GLU A 60 5.30 11.55 -3.27
N ALA A 61 4.75 11.07 -2.15
CA ALA A 61 4.98 11.64 -0.83
C ALA A 61 6.45 11.50 -0.38
N CYS A 62 7.06 10.32 -0.57
CA CYS A 62 8.48 10.09 -0.28
C CYS A 62 9.36 11.06 -1.09
N ARG A 63 9.14 11.13 -2.41
CA ARG A 63 9.90 12.02 -3.31
C ARG A 63 9.72 13.49 -2.94
N ALA A 64 8.49 13.94 -2.68
CA ALA A 64 8.21 15.32 -2.29
C ALA A 64 8.86 15.70 -0.95
N GLY A 65 8.97 14.74 -0.03
CA GLY A 65 9.66 14.91 1.25
C GLY A 65 11.18 14.74 1.20
N GLY A 66 11.76 14.39 0.04
CA GLY A 66 13.19 14.10 -0.07
C GLY A 66 13.62 12.77 0.58
N TYR A 67 12.68 11.86 0.82
CA TYR A 67 12.92 10.53 1.37
C TYR A 67 13.21 9.50 0.27
N GLN A 68 13.88 8.42 0.65
CA GLN A 68 14.03 7.26 -0.22
C GLN A 68 12.68 6.59 -0.49
N GLU A 69 12.56 5.94 -1.66
CA GLU A 69 11.37 5.16 -1.99
C GLU A 69 11.30 3.89 -1.12
N PRO A 70 10.09 3.41 -0.78
CA PRO A 70 9.95 2.21 0.02
C PRO A 70 10.45 0.95 -0.70
N GLU A 71 11.09 0.06 0.06
CA GLU A 71 11.42 -1.30 -0.36
C GLU A 71 10.25 -2.25 -0.05
N TRP A 72 10.06 -3.28 -0.89
CA TRP A 72 8.92 -4.22 -0.83
C TRP A 72 9.38 -5.67 -0.93
#